data_AF-A0A7W7SCX1-F1
#
_entry.id   AF-A0A7W7SCX1-F1
#
_cell.length_a   1.000
_cell.length_b   1.000
_cell.length_c   1.000
_cell.angle_alpha   90.00
_cell.angle_beta   90.00
_cell.angle_gamma   90.00
#
_symmetry.space_group_name_H-M   'P 1'
#
loop_
_entity.id
_entity.type
_entity.pdbx_description
1 polymer ?
#
loop_
_entity_poly.entity_id
_entity_poly.type
_entity_poly.pdbx_seq_one_letter_code
_entity_poly.pdbx_strand_id
1 'polypeptide(L)'
;MNPDVSKAADKLAKLRAQADKFTTPLAEAEAALAVAEEAEQARRTERAAEYDRAFAASWRERAQQASDADKANRERFAELLAEEPWFMAYMASRAERYKREKIMHAAQRAQSATGQNLTVPDPRMYDLRLVDDLIETTERMAAEIGADYAEELDAKRTAYIEAAD
;
A
#
# COMPACT_ATOMS: atom_id res chain seq x y z
N MET A 1 15.31 42.33 -64.33
CA MET A 1 14.93 41.60 -63.10
C MET A 1 13.49 41.97 -62.77
N ASN A 2 12.60 41.00 -62.56
CA ASN A 2 11.19 41.27 -62.28
C ASN A 2 11.06 41.93 -60.88
N PRO A 3 10.45 43.12 -60.73
CA PRO A 3 10.40 43.86 -59.46
C PRO A 3 9.82 43.08 -58.28
N ASP A 4 8.92 42.12 -58.53
CA ASP A 4 8.38 41.25 -57.49
C ASP A 4 9.39 40.24 -56.95
N VAL A 5 10.31 39.75 -57.80
CA VAL A 5 11.40 38.84 -57.41
C VAL A 5 12.42 39.59 -56.54
N SER A 6 12.69 40.86 -56.84
CA SER A 6 13.57 41.72 -56.02
C SER A 6 12.96 41.96 -54.63
N LYS A 7 11.68 42.32 -54.56
CA LYS A 7 10.97 42.52 -53.27
C LYS A 7 10.90 41.25 -52.44
N ALA A 8 10.67 40.10 -53.08
CA ALA A 8 10.68 38.81 -52.40
C ALA A 8 12.08 38.46 -51.84
N ALA A 9 13.13 38.73 -52.61
CA ALA A 9 14.52 38.54 -52.17
C ALA A 9 14.87 39.44 -50.96
N ASP A 10 14.48 40.71 -50.98
CA ASP A 10 14.70 41.64 -49.86
C ASP A 10 13.94 41.21 -48.59
N LYS A 11 12.71 40.71 -48.77
CA LYS A 11 11.91 40.18 -47.66
C LYS A 11 12.54 38.90 -47.08
N LEU A 12 13.03 38.00 -47.93
CA LEU A 12 13.76 36.80 -47.52
C LEU A 12 15.06 37.15 -46.76
N ALA A 13 15.84 38.11 -47.26
CA ALA A 13 17.06 38.57 -46.60
C ALA A 13 16.78 39.18 -45.22
N LYS A 14 15.70 39.98 -45.10
CA LYS A 14 15.26 40.51 -43.80
C LYS A 14 14.83 39.41 -42.82
N LEU A 15 14.11 38.40 -43.28
CA LEU A 15 13.70 37.27 -42.45
C LEU A 15 14.89 36.43 -41.99
N ARG A 16 15.89 36.21 -42.87
CA ARG A 16 17.15 35.56 -42.50
C ARG A 16 17.92 36.36 -41.45
N ALA A 17 18.06 37.66 -41.64
CA ALA A 17 18.72 38.53 -40.66
C ALA A 17 17.96 38.60 -39.32
N GLN A 18 16.64 38.43 -39.32
CA GLN A 18 15.87 38.30 -38.07
C GLN A 18 16.10 36.92 -37.42
N ALA A 19 16.11 35.84 -38.18
CA ALA A 19 16.42 34.50 -37.65
C ALA A 19 17.84 34.47 -37.04
N ASP A 20 18.84 35.00 -37.76
CA ASP A 20 20.23 35.08 -37.31
C ASP A 20 20.39 35.87 -35.99
N LYS A 21 19.55 36.89 -35.76
CA LYS A 21 19.54 37.64 -34.50
C LYS A 21 19.10 36.82 -33.30
N PHE A 22 18.29 35.78 -33.51
CA PHE A 22 17.80 34.92 -32.42
C PHE A 22 18.61 33.63 -32.27
N THR A 23 19.45 33.27 -33.23
CA THR A 23 20.26 32.04 -33.17
C THR A 23 21.20 32.03 -31.96
N THR A 24 21.94 33.12 -31.70
CA THR A 24 22.84 33.20 -30.53
C THR A 24 22.07 33.26 -29.21
N PRO A 25 21.06 34.13 -29.02
CA PRO A 25 20.23 34.13 -27.81
C PRO A 25 19.53 32.79 -27.53
N LEU A 26 19.11 32.07 -28.58
CA LEU A 26 18.52 30.75 -28.43
C LEU A 26 19.55 29.75 -27.91
N ALA A 27 20.74 29.70 -28.51
CA ALA A 27 21.82 28.82 -28.05
C ALA A 27 22.27 29.16 -26.60
N GLU A 28 22.31 30.45 -26.24
CA GLU A 28 22.59 30.90 -24.88
C GLU A 28 21.49 30.48 -23.89
N ALA A 29 20.22 30.60 -24.28
CA ALA A 29 19.08 30.16 -23.47
C ALA A 29 19.04 28.64 -23.30
N GLU A 30 19.34 27.87 -24.34
CA GLU A 30 19.45 26.41 -24.29
C GLU A 30 20.60 25.97 -23.37
N ALA A 31 21.77 26.63 -23.45
CA ALA A 31 22.88 26.37 -22.55
C ALA A 31 22.54 26.73 -21.09
N ALA A 32 21.86 27.86 -20.86
CA ALA A 32 21.42 28.27 -19.53
C ALA A 32 20.38 27.29 -18.95
N LEU A 33 19.46 26.79 -19.77
CA LEU A 33 18.49 25.76 -19.37
C LEU A 33 19.20 24.47 -18.98
N ALA A 34 20.15 23.99 -19.79
CA ALA A 34 20.91 22.79 -19.49
C ALA A 34 21.66 22.89 -18.14
N VAL A 35 22.31 24.03 -17.88
CA VAL A 35 22.97 24.30 -16.59
C VAL A 35 21.98 24.33 -15.44
N ALA A 36 20.80 24.92 -15.63
CA ALA A 36 19.76 24.97 -14.61
C ALA A 36 19.17 23.57 -14.31
N GLU A 37 18.96 22.75 -15.34
CA GLU A 37 18.49 21.37 -15.20
C GLU A 37 19.52 20.49 -14.48
N GLU A 38 20.82 20.63 -14.81
CA GLU A 38 21.91 19.94 -14.12
C GLU A 38 21.98 20.33 -12.64
N ALA A 39 21.87 21.63 -12.33
CA ALA A 39 21.88 22.13 -10.96
C ALA A 39 20.68 21.62 -10.15
N GLU A 40 19.48 21.63 -10.73
CA GLU A 40 18.27 21.12 -10.09
C GLU A 40 18.35 19.60 -9.87
N GLN A 41 18.89 18.85 -10.83
CA GLN A 41 19.09 17.41 -10.67
C GLN A 41 20.11 17.08 -9.57
N ALA A 42 21.19 17.87 -9.46
CA ALA A 42 22.16 17.73 -8.38
C ALA A 42 21.51 18.01 -7.01
N ARG A 43 20.73 19.09 -6.89
CA ARG A 43 19.97 19.43 -5.68
C ARG A 43 19.01 18.30 -5.27
N ARG A 44 18.21 17.79 -6.21
CA ARG A 44 17.29 16.66 -5.96
C ARG A 44 18.02 15.41 -5.49
N THR A 45 19.18 15.12 -6.07
CA THR A 45 20.01 13.97 -5.68
C THR A 45 20.53 14.11 -4.26
N GLU A 46 21.00 15.30 -3.88
CA GLU A 46 21.45 15.57 -2.51
C GLU A 46 20.31 15.47 -1.50
N ARG A 47 19.15 16.07 -1.80
CA ARG A 47 17.94 15.97 -0.99
C ARG A 47 17.47 14.53 -0.80
N ALA A 48 17.50 13.73 -1.86
CA ALA A 48 17.18 12.31 -1.79
C ALA A 48 18.13 11.58 -0.83
N ALA A 49 19.44 11.81 -0.95
CA ALA A 49 20.43 11.19 -0.07
C ALA A 49 20.32 11.65 1.40
N GLU A 50 19.89 12.89 1.65
CA GLU A 50 19.56 13.38 2.99
C GLU A 50 18.35 12.66 3.57
N TYR A 51 17.24 12.62 2.83
CA TYR A 51 16.03 11.91 3.24
C TYR A 51 16.31 10.44 3.54
N ASP A 52 16.98 9.75 2.61
CA ASP A 52 17.25 8.32 2.72
C ASP A 52 18.15 8.01 3.94
N ARG A 53 19.12 8.89 4.25
CA ARG A 53 19.92 8.78 5.49
C ARG A 53 19.08 9.00 6.75
N ALA A 54 18.23 10.01 6.77
CA ALA A 54 17.35 10.31 7.91
C ALA A 54 16.33 9.18 8.14
N PHE A 55 15.77 8.63 7.06
CA PHE A 55 14.87 7.49 7.11
C PHE A 55 15.60 6.25 7.62
N ALA A 56 16.78 5.93 7.08
CA ALA A 56 17.61 4.82 7.54
C ALA A 56 18.05 4.95 9.01
N ALA A 57 18.21 6.17 9.52
CA ALA A 57 18.51 6.39 10.93
C ALA A 57 17.30 6.17 11.85
N SER A 58 16.07 6.35 11.35
CA SER A 58 14.83 6.33 12.15
C SER A 58 13.90 5.13 11.89
N TRP A 59 14.21 4.23 10.94
CA TRP A 59 13.31 3.15 10.55
C TRP A 59 12.91 2.23 11.72
N ARG A 60 13.84 1.96 12.65
CA ARG A 60 13.57 1.07 13.80
C ARG A 60 12.51 1.66 14.72
N GLU A 61 12.57 2.96 14.98
CA GLU A 61 11.60 3.65 15.82
C GLU A 61 10.22 3.64 15.14
N ARG A 62 10.16 3.95 13.84
CA ARG A 62 8.91 3.91 13.06
C ARG A 62 8.30 2.50 13.04
N ALA A 63 9.12 1.47 12.85
CA ALA A 63 8.68 0.09 12.89
C ALA A 63 8.17 -0.30 14.29
N GLN A 64 8.82 0.17 15.35
CA GLN A 64 8.37 -0.05 16.72
C GLN A 64 7.02 0.64 16.97
N GLN A 65 6.84 1.88 16.52
CA GLN A 65 5.56 2.60 16.63
C GLN A 65 4.43 1.85 15.91
N ALA A 66 4.68 1.30 14.72
CA ALA A 66 3.71 0.48 14.01
C ALA A 66 3.38 -0.82 14.78
N SER A 67 4.38 -1.47 15.38
CA SER A 67 4.21 -2.67 16.21
C SER A 67 3.40 -2.37 17.48
N ASP A 68 3.66 -1.25 18.15
CA ASP A 68 2.92 -0.83 19.34
C ASP A 68 1.46 -0.50 18.98
N ALA A 69 1.24 0.15 17.83
CA ALA A 69 -0.09 0.42 17.31
C ALA A 69 -0.85 -0.86 16.95
N ASP A 70 -0.20 -1.85 16.34
CA ASP A 70 -0.78 -3.18 16.07
C ASP A 70 -1.25 -3.85 17.37
N LYS A 71 -0.40 -3.87 18.39
CA LYS A 71 -0.75 -4.44 19.69
C LYS A 71 -1.99 -3.76 20.29
N ALA A 72 -2.03 -2.43 20.29
CA ALA A 72 -3.17 -1.68 20.80
C ALA A 72 -4.45 -1.93 19.98
N ASN A 73 -4.34 -1.99 18.65
CA ASN A 73 -5.45 -2.30 17.76
C ASN A 73 -5.97 -3.72 17.95
N ARG A 74 -5.08 -4.69 18.21
CA ARG A 74 -5.46 -6.08 18.49
C ARG A 74 -6.21 -6.21 19.80
N GLU A 75 -5.77 -5.52 20.85
CA GLU A 75 -6.49 -5.47 22.13
C GLU A 75 -7.91 -4.90 21.93
N ARG A 76 -8.01 -3.76 21.22
CA ARG A 76 -9.29 -3.13 20.88
C ARG A 76 -10.18 -4.02 20.01
N PHE A 77 -9.62 -4.72 19.04
CA PHE A 77 -10.36 -5.64 18.17
C PHE A 77 -11.03 -6.74 18.98
N ALA A 78 -10.32 -7.32 19.95
CA ALA A 78 -10.89 -8.38 20.79
C ALA A 78 -12.06 -7.87 21.64
N GLU A 79 -11.98 -6.64 22.16
CA GLU A 79 -13.07 -5.99 22.89
C GLU A 79 -14.29 -5.79 21.99
N LEU A 80 -14.10 -5.20 20.79
CA LEU A 80 -15.18 -4.96 19.84
C LEU A 80 -15.81 -6.26 19.32
N LEU A 81 -15.00 -7.27 19.03
CA LEU A 81 -15.49 -8.55 18.52
C LEU A 81 -16.40 -9.25 19.53
N ALA A 82 -16.14 -9.08 20.84
CA ALA A 82 -16.98 -9.63 21.89
C ALA A 82 -18.36 -8.94 22.00
N GLU A 83 -18.49 -7.71 21.49
CA GLU A 83 -19.73 -6.95 21.46
C GLU A 83 -20.60 -7.29 20.23
N GLU A 84 -20.03 -7.94 19.22
CA GLU A 84 -20.70 -8.22 17.95
C GLU A 84 -21.71 -9.37 18.03
N PRO A 85 -23.02 -9.11 17.80
CA PRO A 85 -24.06 -10.12 17.96
C PRO A 85 -23.92 -11.31 16.99
N TRP A 86 -23.44 -11.08 15.77
CA TRP A 86 -23.24 -12.15 14.78
C TRP A 86 -22.13 -13.11 15.21
N PHE A 87 -21.06 -12.57 15.81
CA PHE A 87 -19.92 -13.36 16.29
C PHE A 87 -20.34 -14.20 17.50
N MET A 88 -21.08 -13.60 18.42
CA MET A 88 -21.65 -14.32 19.57
C MET A 88 -22.61 -15.43 19.15
N ALA A 89 -23.47 -15.19 18.15
CA ALA A 89 -24.35 -16.22 17.60
C ALA A 89 -23.56 -17.37 16.93
N TYR A 90 -22.50 -17.04 16.19
CA TYR A 90 -21.62 -18.05 15.61
C TYR A 90 -20.90 -18.87 16.69
N MET A 91 -20.37 -18.23 17.73
CA MET A 91 -19.73 -18.90 18.86
C MET A 91 -20.69 -19.81 19.63
N ALA A 92 -21.95 -19.38 19.83
CA ALA A 92 -22.98 -20.22 20.43
C ALA A 92 -23.27 -21.46 19.59
N SER A 93 -23.40 -21.32 18.26
CA SER A 93 -23.57 -22.45 17.34
C SER A 93 -22.38 -23.42 17.38
N ARG A 94 -21.14 -22.90 17.41
CA ARG A 94 -19.92 -23.71 17.57
C ARG A 94 -19.91 -24.44 18.91
N ALA A 95 -20.30 -23.78 20.00
CA ALA A 95 -20.39 -24.39 21.32
C ALA A 95 -21.37 -25.57 21.34
N GLU A 96 -22.54 -25.46 20.69
CA GLU A 96 -23.50 -26.57 20.57
C GLU A 96 -22.91 -27.77 19.81
N ARG A 97 -22.05 -27.54 18.81
CA ARG A 97 -21.33 -28.62 18.13
C ARG A 97 -20.35 -29.35 19.05
N TYR A 98 -19.58 -28.61 19.85
CA TYR A 98 -18.70 -29.22 20.85
C TYR A 98 -19.49 -29.98 21.93
N LYS A 99 -20.62 -29.43 22.38
CA LYS A 99 -21.52 -30.15 23.30
C LYS A 99 -22.00 -31.46 22.68
N ARG A 100 -22.44 -31.44 21.41
CA ARG A 100 -22.85 -32.64 20.68
C ARG A 100 -21.73 -33.69 20.63
N GLU A 101 -20.50 -33.29 20.32
CA GLU A 101 -19.33 -34.18 20.35
C GLU A 101 -19.16 -34.85 21.72
N LYS A 102 -19.22 -34.06 22.81
CA LYS A 102 -19.10 -34.60 24.17
C LYS A 102 -20.25 -35.54 24.53
N ILE A 103 -21.46 -35.24 24.09
CA ILE A 103 -22.64 -36.11 24.24
C ILE A 103 -22.41 -37.44 23.51
N MET A 104 -21.93 -37.40 22.27
CA MET A 104 -21.66 -38.61 21.48
C MET A 104 -20.60 -39.49 22.14
N HIS A 105 -19.50 -38.90 22.61
CA HIS A 105 -18.49 -39.65 23.36
C HIS A 105 -19.01 -40.20 24.69
N ALA A 106 -19.82 -39.44 25.42
CA ALA A 106 -20.46 -39.94 26.64
C ALA A 106 -21.39 -41.12 26.35
N ALA A 107 -22.16 -41.06 25.26
CA ALA A 107 -23.03 -42.13 24.83
C ALA A 107 -22.26 -43.39 24.40
N GLN A 108 -21.16 -43.25 23.65
CA GLN A 108 -20.25 -44.36 23.33
C GLN A 108 -19.72 -45.05 24.60
N ARG A 109 -19.28 -44.26 25.59
CA ARG A 109 -18.82 -44.78 26.89
C ARG A 109 -19.92 -45.51 27.64
N ALA A 110 -21.13 -44.97 27.64
CA ALA A 110 -22.28 -45.60 28.29
C ALA A 110 -22.67 -46.94 27.63
N GLN A 111 -22.67 -47.01 26.29
CA GLN A 111 -22.93 -48.26 25.56
C GLN A 111 -21.88 -49.32 25.91
N SER A 112 -20.61 -48.94 25.90
CA SER A 112 -19.50 -49.83 26.28
C SER A 112 -19.64 -50.34 27.73
N ALA A 113 -19.90 -49.45 28.68
CA ALA A 113 -20.04 -49.80 30.11
C ALA A 113 -21.24 -50.73 30.40
N THR A 114 -22.27 -50.70 29.56
CA THR A 114 -23.47 -51.53 29.70
C THR A 114 -23.45 -52.80 28.84
N GLY A 115 -22.36 -53.05 28.12
CA GLY A 115 -22.23 -54.21 27.23
C GLY A 115 -23.10 -54.14 25.97
N GLN A 116 -23.60 -52.96 25.61
CA GLN A 116 -24.35 -52.74 24.37
C GLN A 116 -23.40 -52.63 23.18
N ASN A 117 -23.89 -53.00 21.99
CA ASN A 117 -23.13 -52.79 20.75
C ASN A 117 -22.92 -51.28 20.50
N LEU A 118 -21.68 -50.92 20.16
CA LEU A 118 -21.28 -49.54 19.92
C LEU A 118 -21.85 -49.05 18.58
N THR A 119 -22.94 -48.29 18.64
CA THR A 119 -23.69 -47.82 17.47
C THR A 119 -23.64 -46.30 17.29
N VAL A 120 -23.16 -45.58 18.31
CA VAL A 120 -22.95 -44.13 18.22
C VAL A 120 -21.75 -43.84 17.31
N PRO A 121 -21.95 -43.09 16.21
CA PRO A 121 -20.87 -42.81 15.26
C PRO A 121 -19.84 -41.86 15.86
N ASP A 122 -18.65 -41.80 15.27
CA ASP A 122 -17.65 -40.81 15.67
C ASP A 122 -18.08 -39.40 15.26
N PRO A 123 -17.93 -38.41 16.16
CA PRO A 123 -18.25 -37.04 15.83
C PRO A 123 -17.27 -36.51 14.77
N ARG A 124 -17.82 -36.05 13.64
CA ARG A 124 -17.07 -35.33 12.60
C ARG A 124 -17.43 -33.85 12.65
N MET A 125 -16.41 -33.00 12.61
CA MET A 125 -16.58 -31.56 12.53
C MET A 125 -16.34 -31.12 11.08
N TYR A 126 -17.40 -30.75 10.38
CA TYR A 126 -17.30 -30.10 9.06
C TYR A 126 -17.70 -28.63 9.22
N ASP A 127 -16.72 -27.73 9.25
CA ASP A 127 -16.86 -26.29 8.92
C ASP A 127 -15.54 -25.58 9.17
N LEU A 128 -14.84 -25.25 8.08
CA LEU A 128 -13.70 -24.32 8.04
C LEU A 128 -13.98 -23.10 7.14
N ARG A 129 -14.95 -23.18 6.23
CA ARG A 129 -15.15 -22.18 5.16
C ARG A 129 -15.38 -20.75 5.66
N LEU A 130 -16.22 -20.55 6.68
CA LEU A 130 -16.46 -19.18 7.18
C LEU A 130 -15.19 -18.56 7.79
N VAL A 131 -14.37 -19.36 8.48
CA VAL A 131 -13.13 -18.86 9.09
C VAL A 131 -12.12 -18.55 7.99
N ASP A 132 -12.02 -19.43 7.00
CA ASP A 132 -11.15 -19.25 5.84
C ASP A 132 -11.54 -17.98 5.05
N ASP A 133 -12.84 -17.77 4.76
CA ASP A 133 -13.36 -16.60 4.05
C ASP A 133 -13.10 -15.28 4.82
N LEU A 134 -13.23 -15.31 6.16
CA LEU A 134 -12.93 -14.18 7.03
C LEU A 134 -11.44 -13.85 7.04
N ILE A 135 -10.58 -14.85 7.10
CA ILE A 135 -9.12 -14.66 7.02
C ILE A 135 -8.76 -14.06 5.67
N GLU A 136 -9.22 -14.64 4.56
CA GLU A 136 -8.93 -14.14 3.21
C GLU A 136 -9.37 -12.68 3.03
N THR A 137 -10.59 -12.35 3.48
CA THR A 137 -11.10 -10.99 3.37
C THR A 137 -10.30 -10.01 4.23
N THR A 138 -9.93 -10.41 5.45
CA THR A 138 -9.16 -9.56 6.37
C THR A 138 -7.77 -9.27 5.82
N GLU A 139 -7.06 -10.29 5.33
CA GLU A 139 -5.71 -10.15 4.76
C GLU A 139 -5.73 -9.26 3.51
N ARG A 140 -6.74 -9.41 2.64
CA ARG A 140 -6.90 -8.53 1.48
C ARG A 140 -7.07 -7.07 1.89
N MET A 141 -7.95 -6.78 2.84
CA MET A 141 -8.19 -5.41 3.31
C MET A 141 -6.97 -4.83 4.03
N ALA A 142 -6.25 -5.64 4.81
CA ALA A 142 -5.01 -5.22 5.45
C ALA A 142 -3.92 -4.90 4.41
N ALA A 143 -3.83 -5.69 3.33
CA ALA A 143 -2.92 -5.43 2.23
C ALA A 143 -3.23 -4.12 1.49
N GLU A 144 -4.53 -3.80 1.30
CA GLU A 144 -4.96 -2.51 0.73
C GLU A 144 -4.48 -1.33 1.59
N ILE A 145 -4.68 -1.40 2.92
CA ILE A 145 -4.19 -0.37 3.85
C ILE A 145 -2.66 -0.26 3.81
N GLY A 146 -1.96 -1.38 3.72
CA GLY A 146 -0.50 -1.40 3.60
C GLY A 146 -0.01 -0.77 2.29
N ALA A 147 -0.73 -0.97 1.18
CA ALA A 147 -0.45 -0.35 -0.10
C ALA A 147 -0.62 1.18 -0.04
N ASP A 148 -1.72 1.66 0.54
CA ASP A 148 -1.97 3.09 0.75
C ASP A 148 -0.84 3.74 1.57
N TYR A 149 -0.35 3.04 2.61
CA TYR A 149 0.77 3.54 3.42
C TYR A 149 2.10 3.58 2.64
N ALA A 150 2.33 2.62 1.74
CA ALA A 150 3.50 2.64 0.87
C ALA A 150 3.47 3.85 -0.07
N GLU A 151 2.31 4.14 -0.67
CA GLU A 151 2.11 5.34 -1.49
C GLU A 151 2.34 6.62 -0.68
N GLU A 152 1.89 6.65 0.59
CA GLU A 152 2.14 7.78 1.49
C GLU A 152 3.65 7.99 1.76
N LEU A 153 4.42 6.91 1.95
CA LEU A 153 5.87 7.00 2.14
C LEU A 153 6.57 7.56 0.90
N ASP A 154 6.20 7.08 -0.29
CA ASP A 154 6.74 7.57 -1.55
C ASP A 154 6.38 9.03 -1.79
N ALA A 155 5.13 9.41 -1.52
CA ALA A 155 4.68 10.79 -1.62
C ALA A 155 5.45 11.72 -0.66
N LYS A 156 5.70 11.29 0.59
CA LYS A 156 6.51 12.04 1.56
C LYS A 156 7.95 12.21 1.08
N ARG A 157 8.54 11.17 0.51
CA ARG A 157 9.90 11.23 -0.05
C ARG A 157 9.96 12.20 -1.23
N THR A 158 9.03 12.09 -2.18
CA THR A 158 8.94 12.98 -3.35
C THR A 158 8.73 14.42 -2.92
N ALA A 159 7.76 14.69 -2.04
CA ALA A 159 7.51 16.03 -1.52
C ALA A 159 8.74 16.64 -0.84
N TYR A 160 9.51 15.84 -0.10
CA TYR A 160 10.78 16.29 0.45
C TYR A 160 11.78 16.62 -0.67
N ILE A 161 12.01 15.74 -1.63
CA ILE A 161 12.95 16.00 -2.74
C ILE A 161 12.56 17.27 -3.54
N GLU A 162 11.27 17.49 -3.75
CA GLU A 162 10.75 18.59 -4.56
C GLU A 162 10.60 19.92 -3.82
N ALA A 163 10.56 19.94 -2.49
CA ALA A 163 10.42 21.20 -1.77
C ALA A 163 11.61 22.15 -2.08
N ALA A 164 11.28 23.40 -2.38
CA ALA A 164 12.24 24.49 -2.42
C ALA A 164 12.61 24.89 -0.98
N ASP A 165 13.87 25.30 -0.77
CA ASP A 165 14.35 25.80 0.52
C ASP A 165 13.60 27.05 0.98
#